data_AF-K1Y968-F1
#
_entry.id   AF-K1Y968-F1
#
_cell.length_a   1.000
_cell.length_b   1.000
_cell.length_c   1.000
_cell.angle_alpha   90.00
_cell.angle_beta   90.00
_cell.angle_gamma   90.00
#
_symmetry.space_group_name_H-M   'P 1'
#
loop_
_entity.id
_entity.type
_entity.pdbx_description
1 polymer ?
#
loop_
_entity_poly.entity_id
_entity_poly.type
_entity_poly.pdbx_seq_one_letter_code
_entity_poly.pdbx_strand_id
1 'polypeptide(L)'
;MFESVRTAVKAQLQNKVNVNEAELLSSLLPESYSLAQICDELVTDEDQLESLLILSGCFDEFERLQREDNDEESSIKLSLWVSKAIVPGGDCVSENEAFEDKPSSSRNEALRLAQRKGTLGLKSLQVLCRLNDSVPDTRVLLSVLAFTSQKDPWTTSESASIAQQFFSLPSIQRYTSNPEFIPQKLLQEFTRPLFSASKPESITTAGRKAMPSTAPPKRHDFVNEKKSQPWRYEVPYSIAVLEWAVQNASDEIILTSWPLIIPPLLTLLDTPTTPLLVRGLNLTTTFLPRLSTKPQLLTQTGLFSVFEEAILPTTLYLPSITPLEDSLLILPAAYSALFALYTARFQPTPHPSPAKTETETEMGTVKATINRSSKAIAETEQHQRLHFLDRVFRRGILPAASHTSSSSHSSAITIVLLAHVSPIVEKLGMHAVKHLKSIIPMLAQAFCVPRYDLIQQALRTLQVVILNCWARIGEEAWRIEVVRMLVVCKETVHVFQLGREDVRMARLWESMAVVGRLLVRAVEGRVDMREELRPLVEADAEVGEVFGI
;
A
#
# COMPACT_ATOMS: atom_id res chain seq x y z
N MET A 1 11.82 -40.26 25.55
CA MET A 1 12.78 -40.49 24.45
C MET A 1 13.54 -39.21 24.08
N PHE A 2 12.87 -38.06 24.03
CA PHE A 2 13.45 -36.77 23.62
C PHE A 2 14.02 -35.93 24.77
N GLU A 3 14.00 -36.39 26.03
CA GLU A 3 14.53 -35.61 27.17
C GLU A 3 16.03 -35.33 27.06
N SER A 4 16.83 -36.31 26.65
CA SER A 4 18.28 -36.12 26.41
C SER A 4 18.52 -35.10 25.29
N VAL A 5 17.75 -35.19 24.20
CA VAL A 5 17.78 -34.25 23.07
C VAL A 5 17.39 -32.85 23.53
N ARG A 6 16.30 -32.70 24.30
CA ARG A 6 15.84 -31.42 24.84
C ARG A 6 16.91 -30.77 25.71
N THR A 7 17.59 -31.55 26.55
CA THR A 7 18.66 -31.04 27.43
C THR A 7 19.85 -30.54 26.61
N ALA A 8 20.24 -31.28 25.56
CA ALA A 8 21.32 -30.89 24.66
C ALA A 8 20.96 -29.63 23.83
N VAL A 9 19.75 -29.56 23.29
CA VAL A 9 19.24 -28.40 22.54
C VAL A 9 19.20 -27.15 23.42
N LYS A 10 18.70 -27.26 24.67
CA LYS A 10 18.72 -26.16 25.64
C LYS A 10 20.13 -25.65 25.91
N ALA A 11 21.08 -26.55 26.14
CA ALA A 11 22.48 -26.20 26.38
C ALA A 11 23.11 -25.45 25.19
N GLN A 12 22.72 -25.80 23.96
CA GLN A 12 23.18 -25.10 22.76
C GLN A 12 22.57 -23.72 22.57
N LEU A 13 21.26 -23.59 22.76
CA LEU A 13 20.57 -22.31 22.69
C LEU A 13 21.15 -21.29 23.69
N GLN A 14 21.60 -21.77 24.85
CA GLN A 14 22.26 -20.95 25.87
C GLN A 14 23.71 -20.58 25.50
N ASN A 15 24.46 -21.47 24.84
CA ASN A 15 25.89 -21.28 24.59
C ASN A 15 26.23 -20.47 23.31
N LYS A 16 25.26 -20.07 22.48
CA LYS A 16 25.46 -19.29 21.23
C LYS A 16 26.58 -19.85 20.32
N VAL A 17 26.83 -21.16 20.35
CA VAL A 17 27.87 -21.79 19.52
C VAL A 17 27.32 -22.00 18.11
N ASN A 18 28.09 -21.56 17.12
CA ASN A 18 27.76 -21.62 15.69
C ASN A 18 27.95 -23.04 15.14
N VAL A 19 27.33 -24.05 15.78
CA VAL A 19 27.32 -25.43 15.29
C VAL A 19 26.17 -25.57 14.29
N ASN A 20 26.38 -26.36 13.23
CA ASN A 20 25.35 -26.66 12.24
C ASN A 20 24.22 -27.45 12.94
N GLU A 21 23.10 -26.79 13.25
CA GLU A 21 22.02 -27.32 14.11
C GLU A 21 21.43 -28.62 13.55
N ALA A 22 21.35 -28.73 12.22
CA ALA A 22 20.85 -29.92 11.53
C ALA A 22 21.75 -31.16 11.74
N GLU A 23 23.07 -31.00 11.65
CA GLU A 23 24.02 -32.11 11.82
C GLU A 23 23.99 -32.62 13.27
N LEU A 24 23.89 -31.73 14.24
CA LEU A 24 23.86 -32.12 15.65
C LEU A 24 22.54 -32.80 16.04
N LEU A 25 21.40 -32.29 15.54
CA LEU A 25 20.10 -32.93 15.75
C LEU A 25 20.05 -34.34 15.14
N SER A 26 20.57 -34.53 13.92
CA SER A 26 20.60 -35.84 13.26
C SER A 26 21.33 -36.93 14.09
N SER A 27 22.34 -36.53 14.87
CA SER A 27 23.13 -37.40 15.74
C SER A 27 22.48 -37.72 17.10
N LEU A 28 21.58 -36.86 17.56
CA LEU A 28 20.93 -36.97 18.87
C LEU A 28 19.51 -37.57 18.78
N LEU A 29 18.89 -37.51 17.61
CA LEU A 29 17.55 -38.05 17.39
C LEU A 29 17.53 -39.58 17.53
N PRO A 30 16.44 -40.17 18.05
CA PRO A 30 16.28 -41.61 18.14
C PRO A 30 16.36 -42.29 16.77
N GLU A 31 16.70 -43.59 16.75
CA GLU A 31 16.79 -44.37 15.51
C GLU A 31 15.43 -44.54 14.82
N SER A 32 14.33 -44.58 15.59
CA SER A 32 12.96 -44.59 15.08
C SER A 32 11.98 -44.01 16.07
N TYR A 33 10.91 -43.37 15.58
CA TYR A 33 9.86 -42.75 16.40
C TYR A 33 8.53 -42.69 15.64
N SER A 34 7.40 -42.60 16.36
CA SER A 34 6.07 -42.41 15.77
C SER A 34 5.47 -41.02 16.04
N LEU A 35 4.44 -40.63 15.28
CA LEU A 35 3.76 -39.35 15.48
C LEU A 35 3.08 -39.25 16.86
N ALA A 36 2.59 -40.37 17.40
CA ALA A 36 2.02 -40.43 18.75
C ALA A 36 3.08 -40.09 19.82
N GLN A 37 4.27 -40.69 19.72
CA GLN A 37 5.38 -40.42 20.64
C GLN A 37 5.86 -38.96 20.55
N ILE A 38 5.96 -38.42 19.34
CA ILE A 38 6.27 -37.00 19.13
C ILE A 38 5.21 -36.11 19.80
N CYS A 39 3.93 -36.43 19.62
CA CYS A 39 2.82 -35.69 20.20
C CYS A 39 2.85 -35.72 21.73
N ASP A 40 3.07 -36.89 22.34
CA ASP A 40 3.04 -37.04 23.79
C ASP A 40 4.23 -36.39 24.49
N GLU A 41 5.41 -36.37 23.85
CA GLU A 41 6.63 -35.84 24.47
C GLU A 41 6.93 -34.37 24.13
N LEU A 42 6.53 -33.87 22.96
CA LEU A 42 6.90 -32.51 22.50
C LEU A 42 5.80 -31.45 22.69
N VAL A 43 4.53 -31.84 22.83
CA VAL A 43 3.42 -30.90 23.04
C VAL A 43 3.49 -30.33 24.46
N THR A 44 4.21 -29.23 24.61
CA THR A 44 4.35 -28.49 25.88
C THR A 44 4.13 -27.01 25.66
N ASP A 45 3.55 -26.31 26.66
CA ASP A 45 3.44 -24.85 26.63
C ASP A 45 4.79 -24.18 27.04
N GLU A 46 5.67 -24.91 27.72
CA GLU A 46 7.05 -24.51 28.03
C GLU A 46 8.02 -24.94 26.91
N ASP A 47 9.15 -24.23 26.78
CA ASP A 47 10.25 -24.56 25.85
C ASP A 47 9.80 -24.79 24.40
N GLN A 48 8.83 -23.99 23.92
CA GLN A 48 8.24 -24.16 22.60
C GLN A 48 9.26 -24.11 21.46
N LEU A 49 10.34 -23.31 21.60
CA LEU A 49 11.37 -23.22 20.56
C LEU A 49 12.13 -24.55 20.45
N GLU A 50 12.49 -25.14 21.58
CA GLU A 50 13.17 -26.42 21.68
C GLU A 50 12.30 -27.54 21.11
N SER A 51 11.03 -27.58 21.50
CA SER A 51 10.08 -28.57 20.96
C SER A 51 9.88 -28.41 19.45
N LEU A 52 9.84 -27.18 18.92
CA LEU A 52 9.77 -26.93 17.47
C LEU A 52 11.05 -27.31 16.73
N LEU A 53 12.22 -27.10 17.33
CA LEU A 53 13.51 -27.51 16.77
C LEU A 53 13.60 -29.04 16.66
N ILE A 54 13.24 -29.75 17.72
CA ILE A 54 13.21 -31.21 17.73
C ILE A 54 12.19 -31.71 16.70
N LEU A 55 10.98 -31.14 16.68
CA LEU A 55 9.94 -31.50 15.71
C LEU A 55 10.40 -31.31 14.26
N SER A 56 11.00 -30.16 13.95
CA SER A 56 11.54 -29.91 12.61
C SER A 56 12.64 -30.92 12.26
N GLY A 57 13.54 -31.22 13.20
CA GLY A 57 14.58 -32.22 13.00
C GLY A 57 14.03 -33.64 12.77
N CYS A 58 12.97 -34.02 13.48
CA CYS A 58 12.26 -35.28 13.23
C CYS A 58 11.66 -35.33 11.80
N PHE A 59 11.20 -34.20 11.26
CA PHE A 59 10.67 -34.17 9.91
C PHE A 59 11.74 -34.08 8.82
N ASP A 60 12.92 -33.54 9.12
CA ASP A 60 14.07 -33.57 8.22
C ASP A 60 14.59 -35.02 8.07
N GLU A 61 14.58 -35.81 9.15
CA GLU A 61 14.94 -37.24 9.18
C GLU A 61 13.72 -38.15 8.93
N PHE A 62 12.91 -37.84 7.91
CA PHE A 62 11.63 -38.50 7.63
C PHE A 62 11.72 -40.04 7.52
N GLU A 63 12.88 -40.59 7.15
CA GLU A 63 13.14 -42.03 7.05
C GLU A 63 13.01 -42.78 8.39
N ARG A 64 13.18 -42.07 9.52
CA ARG A 64 13.07 -42.64 10.87
C ARG A 64 11.65 -42.64 11.43
N LEU A 65 10.70 -41.99 10.72
CA LEU A 65 9.31 -41.88 11.14
C LEU A 65 8.52 -43.16 10.82
N GLN A 66 8.05 -43.86 11.86
CA GLN A 66 7.19 -45.03 11.72
C GLN A 66 5.72 -44.60 11.66
N ARG A 67 5.00 -45.07 10.62
CA ARG A 67 3.58 -44.78 10.42
C ARG A 67 2.72 -45.72 11.24
N GLU A 68 1.83 -45.18 12.06
CA GLU A 68 0.88 -45.93 12.88
C GLU A 68 -0.58 -45.61 12.48
N ASP A 69 -1.52 -46.49 12.88
CA ASP A 69 -2.94 -46.33 12.56
C ASP A 69 -3.58 -45.07 13.19
N ASN A 70 -3.01 -44.54 14.29
CA ASN A 70 -3.50 -43.32 14.96
C ASN A 70 -2.79 -42.01 14.53
N ASP A 71 -2.02 -42.07 13.44
CA ASP A 71 -1.23 -40.92 12.95
C ASP A 71 -2.07 -39.68 12.63
N GLU A 72 -3.31 -39.86 12.18
CA GLU A 72 -4.19 -38.75 11.82
C GLU A 72 -4.55 -37.89 13.04
N GLU A 73 -4.92 -38.52 14.17
CA GLU A 73 -5.26 -37.82 15.40
C GLU A 73 -4.05 -37.08 15.97
N SER A 74 -2.90 -37.76 16.02
CA SER A 74 -1.63 -37.17 16.48
C SER A 74 -1.18 -36.01 15.58
N SER A 75 -1.34 -36.14 14.26
CA SER A 75 -1.00 -35.09 13.31
C SER A 75 -1.92 -33.86 13.45
N ILE A 76 -3.22 -34.05 13.72
CA ILE A 76 -4.14 -32.94 14.00
C ILE A 76 -3.75 -32.23 15.30
N LYS A 77 -3.47 -32.98 16.38
CA LYS A 77 -3.03 -32.41 17.67
C LYS A 77 -1.73 -31.64 17.52
N LEU A 78 -0.74 -32.21 16.83
CA LEU A 78 0.53 -31.55 16.53
C LEU A 78 0.32 -30.28 15.71
N SER A 79 -0.49 -30.34 14.65
CA SER A 79 -0.77 -29.16 13.80
C SER A 79 -1.41 -28.03 14.61
N LEU A 80 -2.35 -28.35 15.49
CA LEU A 80 -2.98 -27.36 16.38
C LEU A 80 -1.98 -26.77 17.38
N TRP A 81 -1.12 -27.59 17.99
CA TRP A 81 -0.09 -27.10 18.91
C TRP A 81 0.92 -26.20 18.19
N VAL A 82 1.44 -26.63 17.03
CA VAL A 82 2.38 -25.82 16.23
C VAL A 82 1.71 -24.50 15.84
N SER A 83 0.45 -24.52 15.41
CA SER A 83 -0.28 -23.31 15.05
C SER A 83 -0.38 -22.30 16.20
N LYS A 84 -0.56 -22.78 17.45
CA LYS A 84 -0.59 -21.92 18.64
C LYS A 84 0.81 -21.40 18.98
N ALA A 85 1.85 -22.24 18.84
CA ALA A 85 3.21 -21.91 19.25
C ALA A 85 3.90 -20.87 18.35
N ILE A 86 3.52 -20.79 17.07
CA ILE A 86 4.22 -19.97 16.07
C ILE A 86 3.63 -18.57 15.91
N VAL A 87 2.42 -18.35 16.41
CA VAL A 87 1.68 -17.11 16.18
C VAL A 87 2.38 -15.93 16.86
N PRO A 88 2.66 -14.84 16.14
CA PRO A 88 3.32 -13.66 16.72
C PRO A 88 2.37 -12.91 17.66
N GLY A 89 2.90 -12.53 18.83
CA GLY A 89 2.19 -11.72 19.83
C GLY A 89 2.47 -10.23 19.71
N GLY A 90 1.81 -9.43 20.56
CA GLY A 90 2.02 -7.97 20.63
C GLY A 90 3.42 -7.54 21.06
N ASP A 91 4.19 -8.43 21.68
CA ASP A 91 5.61 -8.25 22.01
C ASP A 91 6.51 -8.02 20.78
N CYS A 92 6.05 -8.47 19.60
CA CYS A 92 6.74 -8.27 18.33
C CYS A 92 6.45 -6.88 17.70
N VAL A 93 5.50 -6.10 18.22
CA VAL A 93 5.09 -4.78 17.71
C VAL A 93 5.75 -3.65 18.51
N SER A 94 5.98 -2.49 17.89
CA SER A 94 6.67 -1.36 18.52
C SER A 94 5.74 -0.56 19.44
N GLU A 95 6.22 -0.22 20.64
CA GLU A 95 5.55 0.62 21.66
C GLU A 95 5.73 2.14 21.42
N ASN A 96 6.45 2.56 20.37
CA ASN A 96 6.85 3.97 20.14
C ASN A 96 5.71 4.97 19.87
N GLU A 97 4.47 4.68 20.27
CA GLU A 97 3.35 5.61 20.16
C GLU A 97 2.54 5.81 21.45
N ALA A 98 2.79 5.06 22.52
CA ALA A 98 2.15 5.32 23.79
C ALA A 98 3.01 4.80 24.95
N PHE A 99 3.90 5.70 25.41
CA PHE A 99 4.50 5.79 26.75
C PHE A 99 4.89 4.47 27.46
N GLU A 100 6.21 4.28 27.60
CA GLU A 100 6.97 3.46 28.58
C GLU A 100 6.59 1.96 28.70
N ASP A 101 7.53 1.02 28.40
CA ASP A 101 8.33 0.32 29.45
C ASP A 101 9.12 -0.94 29.00
N LYS A 102 9.28 -1.28 27.70
CA LYS A 102 10.18 -2.38 27.31
C LYS A 102 11.52 -1.93 26.68
N PRO A 103 12.68 -2.38 27.19
CA PRO A 103 13.95 -2.11 26.55
C PRO A 103 13.99 -2.75 25.16
N SER A 104 14.52 -2.03 24.18
CA SER A 104 14.62 -2.45 22.77
C SER A 104 15.30 -3.81 22.58
N SER A 105 16.14 -4.24 23.53
CA SER A 105 16.76 -5.56 23.58
C SER A 105 15.74 -6.71 23.73
N SER A 106 14.75 -6.57 24.62
CA SER A 106 13.71 -7.59 24.85
C SER A 106 12.81 -7.75 23.63
N ARG A 107 12.49 -6.64 22.93
CA ARG A 107 11.77 -6.67 21.65
C ARG A 107 12.55 -7.41 20.57
N ASN A 108 13.85 -7.08 20.41
CA ASN A 108 14.68 -7.72 19.39
C ASN A 108 14.82 -9.23 19.66
N GLU A 109 14.83 -9.63 20.92
CA GLU A 109 14.81 -11.03 21.32
C GLU A 109 13.47 -11.70 20.99
N ALA A 110 12.34 -11.09 21.38
CA ALA A 110 11.00 -11.57 21.02
C ALA A 110 10.83 -11.71 19.51
N LEU A 111 11.35 -10.75 18.75
CA LEU A 111 11.32 -10.76 17.29
C LEU A 111 12.12 -11.92 16.70
N ARG A 112 13.35 -12.13 17.18
CA ARG A 112 14.19 -13.26 16.75
C ARG A 112 13.54 -14.60 17.10
N LEU A 113 12.93 -14.69 18.28
CA LEU A 113 12.20 -15.86 18.72
C LEU A 113 11.00 -16.14 17.79
N ALA A 114 10.19 -15.12 17.49
CA ALA A 114 9.03 -15.24 16.61
C ALA A 114 9.44 -15.64 15.18
N GLN A 115 10.49 -15.03 14.63
CA GLN A 115 11.05 -15.40 13.32
C GLN A 115 11.47 -16.86 13.28
N ARG A 116 12.20 -17.32 14.30
CA ARG A 116 12.73 -18.69 14.36
C ARG A 116 11.62 -19.73 14.58
N LYS A 117 10.71 -19.49 15.53
CA LYS A 117 9.52 -20.32 15.74
C LYS A 117 8.68 -20.40 14.46
N GLY A 118 8.45 -19.26 13.81
CA GLY A 118 7.73 -19.17 12.55
C GLY A 118 8.31 -20.07 11.48
N THR A 119 9.60 -19.96 11.17
CA THR A 119 10.24 -20.78 10.13
C THR A 119 10.16 -22.28 10.44
N LEU A 120 10.51 -22.71 11.66
CA LEU A 120 10.51 -24.13 12.05
C LEU A 120 9.09 -24.71 12.04
N GLY A 121 8.14 -23.96 12.60
CA GLY A 121 6.76 -24.41 12.68
C GLY A 121 6.07 -24.44 11.33
N LEU A 122 6.34 -23.48 10.43
CA LEU A 122 5.81 -23.53 9.06
C LEU A 122 6.32 -24.74 8.27
N LYS A 123 7.62 -25.09 8.39
CA LYS A 123 8.17 -26.33 7.81
C LYS A 123 7.43 -27.55 8.35
N SER A 124 7.27 -27.61 9.67
CA SER A 124 6.57 -28.70 10.36
C SER A 124 5.11 -28.82 9.89
N LEU A 125 4.37 -27.70 9.81
CA LEU A 125 2.99 -27.69 9.32
C LEU A 125 2.88 -28.14 7.86
N GLN A 126 3.84 -27.76 7.01
CA GLN A 126 3.87 -28.18 5.61
C GLN A 126 4.03 -29.71 5.49
N VAL A 127 4.88 -30.32 6.31
CA VAL A 127 5.05 -31.78 6.36
C VAL A 127 3.79 -32.46 6.90
N LEU A 128 3.26 -32.00 8.03
CA LEU A 128 2.03 -32.55 8.64
C LEU A 128 0.83 -32.50 7.70
N CYS A 129 0.67 -31.40 6.95
CA CYS A 129 -0.41 -31.26 5.97
C CYS A 129 -0.26 -32.25 4.80
N ARG A 130 0.98 -32.48 4.32
CA ARG A 130 1.25 -33.48 3.26
C ARG A 130 1.03 -34.92 3.73
N LEU A 131 1.27 -35.19 5.01
CA LEU A 131 1.11 -36.53 5.60
C LEU A 131 -0.34 -37.02 5.69
N ASN A 132 -1.27 -36.10 5.91
CA ASN A 132 -2.68 -36.44 6.10
C ASN A 132 -3.53 -36.28 4.83
N ASP A 133 -3.03 -35.56 3.82
CA ASP A 133 -3.78 -35.13 2.62
C ASP A 133 -5.18 -34.55 2.95
N SER A 134 -5.32 -33.97 4.14
CA SER A 134 -6.57 -33.42 4.66
C SER A 134 -6.48 -31.92 4.89
N VAL A 135 -7.63 -31.25 4.88
CA VAL A 135 -7.72 -29.82 5.11
C VAL A 135 -7.52 -29.55 6.61
N PRO A 136 -6.54 -28.72 7.00
CA PRO A 136 -6.28 -28.42 8.39
C PRO A 136 -7.34 -27.47 8.97
N ASP A 137 -7.40 -27.42 10.31
CA ASP A 137 -8.24 -26.47 11.04
C ASP A 137 -7.97 -25.02 10.62
N THR A 138 -8.99 -24.17 10.66
CA THR A 138 -8.86 -22.74 10.30
C THR A 138 -7.81 -22.02 11.15
N ARG A 139 -7.58 -22.44 12.39
CA ARG A 139 -6.51 -21.92 13.26
C ARG A 139 -5.12 -22.14 12.69
N VAL A 140 -4.88 -23.29 12.06
CA VAL A 140 -3.62 -23.59 11.35
C VAL A 140 -3.47 -22.67 10.14
N LEU A 141 -4.54 -22.45 9.38
CA LEU A 141 -4.50 -21.53 8.25
C LEU A 141 -4.21 -20.09 8.70
N LEU A 142 -4.83 -19.63 9.79
CA LEU A 142 -4.57 -18.31 10.37
C LEU A 142 -3.12 -18.17 10.85
N SER A 143 -2.54 -19.21 11.46
CA SER A 143 -1.14 -19.18 11.88
C SER A 143 -0.17 -19.12 10.69
N VAL A 144 -0.51 -19.77 9.57
CA VAL A 144 0.28 -19.67 8.33
C VAL A 144 0.11 -18.29 7.68
N LEU A 145 -1.11 -17.74 7.65
CA LEU A 145 -1.40 -16.38 7.14
C LEU A 145 -0.58 -15.31 7.86
N ALA A 146 -0.24 -15.52 9.13
CA ALA A 146 0.57 -14.59 9.91
C ALA A 146 1.97 -14.33 9.35
N PHE A 147 2.45 -15.19 8.45
CA PHE A 147 3.77 -15.10 7.82
C PHE A 147 3.71 -14.78 6.32
N THR A 148 2.56 -14.36 5.80
CA THR A 148 2.40 -14.09 4.35
C THR A 148 2.89 -12.71 3.91
N SER A 149 3.00 -11.75 4.83
CA SER A 149 3.40 -10.36 4.52
C SER A 149 4.81 -10.08 5.00
N GLN A 150 5.74 -9.80 4.07
CA GLN A 150 7.12 -9.38 4.39
C GLN A 150 7.18 -7.98 5.02
N LYS A 151 6.05 -7.27 5.10
CA LYS A 151 5.93 -6.00 5.82
C LYS A 151 5.86 -6.20 7.33
N ASP A 152 5.58 -7.42 7.77
CA ASP A 152 5.53 -7.74 9.19
C ASP A 152 6.96 -7.97 9.74
N PRO A 153 7.31 -7.38 10.90
CA PRO A 153 8.66 -7.49 11.45
C PRO A 153 9.14 -8.93 11.68
N TRP A 154 8.22 -9.84 12.03
CA TRP A 154 8.51 -11.23 12.36
C TRP A 154 8.57 -12.14 11.12
N THR A 155 8.25 -11.63 9.93
CA THR A 155 8.22 -12.43 8.69
C THR A 155 9.55 -12.30 7.96
N THR A 156 10.26 -13.41 7.79
CA THR A 156 11.47 -13.50 6.96
C THR A 156 11.11 -13.86 5.51
N SER A 157 12.03 -13.67 4.57
CA SER A 157 11.85 -14.10 3.18
C SER A 157 11.63 -15.63 3.08
N GLU A 158 12.33 -16.41 3.91
CA GLU A 158 12.18 -17.85 4.01
C GLU A 158 10.78 -18.23 4.53
N SER A 159 10.35 -17.66 5.67
CA SER A 159 9.03 -17.96 6.24
C SER A 159 7.90 -17.56 5.30
N ALA A 160 8.02 -16.42 4.61
CA ALA A 160 7.06 -16.00 3.59
C ALA A 160 6.99 -16.96 2.42
N SER A 161 8.14 -17.44 1.92
CA SER A 161 8.19 -18.44 0.86
C SER A 161 7.52 -19.75 1.29
N ILE A 162 7.78 -20.23 2.50
CA ILE A 162 7.16 -21.47 3.01
C ILE A 162 5.64 -21.27 3.17
N ALA A 163 5.18 -20.14 3.70
CA ALA A 163 3.76 -19.83 3.82
C ALA A 163 3.06 -19.79 2.46
N GLN A 164 3.69 -19.17 1.45
CA GLN A 164 3.17 -19.17 0.07
C GLN A 164 3.10 -20.58 -0.52
N GLN A 165 4.14 -21.40 -0.32
CA GLN A 165 4.13 -22.79 -0.77
C GLN A 165 3.04 -23.61 -0.07
N PHE A 166 2.78 -23.36 1.21
CA PHE A 166 1.69 -23.98 1.95
C PHE A 166 0.33 -23.70 1.29
N PHE A 167 0.05 -22.44 0.93
CA PHE A 167 -1.19 -22.08 0.22
C PHE A 167 -1.25 -22.58 -1.23
N SER A 168 -0.12 -22.94 -1.83
CA SER A 168 -0.06 -23.56 -3.16
C SER A 168 -0.37 -25.06 -3.16
N LEU A 169 -0.49 -25.70 -1.99
CA LEU A 169 -0.87 -27.11 -1.90
C LEU A 169 -2.29 -27.32 -2.45
N PRO A 170 -2.54 -28.33 -3.30
CA PRO A 170 -3.84 -28.50 -3.97
C PRO A 170 -5.03 -28.64 -3.01
N SER A 171 -4.87 -29.35 -1.90
CA SER A 171 -5.90 -29.52 -0.86
C SER A 171 -6.26 -28.18 -0.21
N ILE A 172 -5.25 -27.37 0.10
CA ILE A 172 -5.41 -26.03 0.68
C ILE A 172 -6.04 -25.08 -0.33
N GLN A 173 -5.56 -25.05 -1.57
CA GLN A 173 -6.09 -24.17 -2.61
C GLN A 173 -7.58 -24.45 -2.88
N ARG A 174 -7.99 -25.72 -2.90
CA ARG A 174 -9.41 -26.10 -3.04
C ARG A 174 -10.25 -25.56 -1.88
N TYR A 175 -9.74 -25.68 -0.65
CA TYR A 175 -10.45 -25.21 0.53
C TYR A 175 -10.54 -23.67 0.58
N THR A 176 -9.44 -22.98 0.32
CA THR A 176 -9.41 -21.50 0.33
C THR A 176 -10.17 -20.87 -0.83
N SER A 177 -10.38 -21.62 -1.92
CA SER A 177 -11.24 -21.22 -3.04
C SER A 177 -12.74 -21.34 -2.72
N ASN A 178 -13.12 -21.94 -1.58
CA ASN A 178 -14.52 -22.00 -1.16
C ASN A 178 -15.05 -20.56 -0.96
N PRO A 179 -16.20 -20.19 -1.57
CA PRO A 179 -16.75 -18.84 -1.48
C PRO A 179 -17.06 -18.38 -0.04
N GLU A 180 -17.21 -19.30 0.92
CA GLU A 180 -17.46 -18.96 2.32
C GLU A 180 -16.17 -18.72 3.12
N PHE A 181 -15.01 -19.20 2.66
CA PHE A 181 -13.77 -19.13 3.45
C PHE A 181 -13.40 -17.67 3.79
N ILE A 182 -13.37 -16.79 2.80
CA ILE A 182 -13.01 -15.39 3.02
C ILE A 182 -14.11 -14.64 3.80
N PRO A 183 -15.39 -14.60 3.35
CA PRO A 183 -16.44 -13.87 4.06
C PRO A 183 -16.68 -14.36 5.48
N GLN A 184 -16.79 -15.68 5.66
CA GLN A 184 -17.22 -16.26 6.93
C GLN A 184 -16.03 -16.47 7.86
N LYS A 185 -14.98 -17.19 7.43
CA LYS A 185 -13.86 -17.55 8.32
C LYS A 185 -12.92 -16.39 8.58
N LEU A 186 -12.49 -15.68 7.53
CA LEU A 186 -11.52 -14.59 7.70
C LEU A 186 -12.19 -13.30 8.15
N LEU A 187 -13.21 -12.82 7.43
CA LEU A 187 -13.76 -11.49 7.70
C LEU A 187 -14.74 -11.47 8.87
N GLN A 188 -15.72 -12.38 8.90
CA GLN A 188 -16.80 -12.38 9.89
C GLN A 188 -16.40 -13.00 11.23
N GLU A 189 -15.76 -14.17 11.24
CA GLU A 189 -15.37 -14.88 12.47
C GLU A 189 -14.06 -14.35 13.08
N PHE A 190 -13.08 -13.93 12.26
CA PHE A 190 -11.76 -13.51 12.75
C PHE A 190 -11.55 -11.99 12.75
N THR A 191 -11.67 -11.31 11.61
CA THR A 191 -11.34 -9.87 11.51
C THR A 191 -12.35 -9.01 12.26
N ARG A 192 -13.65 -9.20 12.05
CA ARG A 192 -14.68 -8.31 12.61
C ARG A 192 -14.60 -8.19 14.15
N PRO A 193 -14.48 -9.26 14.94
CA PRO A 193 -14.36 -9.13 16.40
C PRO A 193 -13.17 -8.25 16.82
N LEU A 194 -12.01 -8.43 16.17
CA LEU A 194 -10.77 -7.72 16.50
C LEU A 194 -10.83 -6.21 16.21
N PHE A 195 -11.59 -5.77 15.20
CA PHE A 195 -11.68 -4.35 14.82
C PHE A 195 -12.94 -3.65 15.35
N SER A 196 -13.90 -4.41 15.89
CA SER A 196 -15.21 -3.88 16.27
C SER A 196 -15.15 -2.74 17.29
N ALA A 197 -14.26 -2.84 18.29
CA ALA A 197 -14.04 -1.81 19.31
C ALA A 197 -13.23 -0.59 18.82
N SER A 198 -12.48 -0.73 17.73
CA SER A 198 -11.67 0.34 17.09
C SER A 198 -12.36 1.02 15.91
N LYS A 199 -13.63 0.72 15.66
CA LYS A 199 -14.36 1.24 14.50
C LYS A 199 -14.46 2.77 14.57
N PRO A 200 -14.06 3.52 13.50
CA PRO A 200 -14.19 4.97 13.46
C PRO A 200 -15.65 5.45 13.63
N GLU A 201 -15.82 6.64 14.22
CA GLU A 201 -17.15 7.24 14.42
C GLU A 201 -17.78 7.74 13.11
N SER A 202 -16.98 7.92 12.06
CA SER A 202 -17.41 8.34 10.72
C SER A 202 -18.26 7.30 9.98
N ILE A 203 -18.34 6.07 10.49
CA ILE A 203 -19.09 4.96 9.88
C ILE A 203 -20.01 4.21 10.85
N THR A 204 -21.06 3.59 10.32
CA THR A 204 -21.94 2.66 11.02
C THR A 204 -21.29 1.28 11.14
N THR A 205 -21.87 0.39 11.97
CA THR A 205 -21.44 -1.02 12.06
C THR A 205 -21.55 -1.78 10.74
N ALA A 206 -22.42 -1.32 9.82
CA ALA A 206 -22.55 -1.84 8.46
C ALA A 206 -21.57 -1.17 7.46
N GLY A 207 -20.58 -0.41 7.94
CA GLY A 207 -19.58 0.24 7.12
C GLY A 207 -20.10 1.40 6.26
N ARG A 208 -21.31 1.91 6.49
CA ARG A 208 -21.85 3.08 5.76
C ARG A 208 -21.48 4.38 6.47
N LYS A 209 -21.50 5.52 5.78
CA LYS A 209 -21.30 6.83 6.43
C LYS A 209 -22.26 7.01 7.61
N ALA A 210 -21.73 7.37 8.79
CA ALA A 210 -22.53 7.68 9.96
C ALA A 210 -23.09 9.11 9.90
N MET A 211 -24.19 9.34 10.63
CA MET A 211 -24.68 10.70 10.84
C MET A 211 -23.69 11.48 11.73
N PRO A 212 -23.45 12.78 11.46
CA PRO A 212 -22.57 13.59 12.30
C PRO A 212 -23.04 13.57 13.76
N SER A 213 -22.14 13.22 14.67
CA SER A 213 -22.41 13.29 16.10
C SER A 213 -22.39 14.75 16.56
N THR A 214 -23.40 15.16 17.32
CA THR A 214 -23.39 16.44 18.04
C THR A 214 -22.74 16.32 19.42
N ALA A 215 -22.33 15.11 19.81
CA ALA A 215 -21.66 14.89 21.08
C ALA A 215 -20.25 15.50 21.06
N PRO A 216 -19.78 16.09 22.17
CA PRO A 216 -18.42 16.60 22.27
C PRO A 216 -17.40 15.46 22.06
N PRO A 217 -16.22 15.77 21.50
CA PRO A 217 -15.17 14.78 21.29
C PRO A 217 -14.79 14.14 22.63
N LYS A 218 -14.76 12.80 22.65
CA LYS A 218 -14.37 12.04 23.85
C LYS A 218 -12.96 12.42 24.27
N ARG A 219 -12.73 12.54 25.57
CA ARG A 219 -11.37 12.70 26.10
C ARG A 219 -10.54 11.48 25.72
N HIS A 220 -9.31 11.73 25.26
CA HIS A 220 -8.40 10.68 24.85
C HIS A 220 -7.89 9.93 26.09
N ASP A 221 -8.12 8.63 26.13
CA ASP A 221 -7.75 7.73 27.24
C ASP A 221 -6.88 6.61 26.70
N PHE A 222 -5.57 6.78 26.87
CA PHE A 222 -4.54 5.86 26.37
C PHE A 222 -4.66 4.43 26.92
N VAL A 223 -5.20 4.25 28.13
CA VAL A 223 -5.34 2.92 28.75
C VAL A 223 -6.50 2.16 28.12
N ASN A 224 -7.60 2.85 27.85
CA ASN A 224 -8.74 2.27 27.13
C ASN A 224 -8.44 2.06 25.64
N GLU A 225 -7.49 2.80 25.07
CA GLU A 225 -7.07 2.64 23.68
C GLU A 225 -6.37 1.30 23.40
N LYS A 226 -5.45 0.85 24.27
CA LYS A 226 -4.80 -0.47 24.09
C LYS A 226 -5.83 -1.60 24.13
N LYS A 227 -6.78 -1.53 25.07
CA LYS A 227 -7.87 -2.53 25.21
C LYS A 227 -8.86 -2.52 24.04
N SER A 228 -9.02 -1.40 23.35
CA SER A 228 -9.92 -1.29 22.20
C SER A 228 -9.28 -1.74 20.89
N GLN A 229 -7.95 -2.00 20.88
CA GLN A 229 -7.16 -2.39 19.71
C GLN A 229 -6.55 -3.82 19.82
N PRO A 230 -7.35 -4.89 20.04
CA PRO A 230 -6.83 -6.26 20.10
C PRO A 230 -6.18 -6.69 18.76
N TRP A 231 -6.66 -6.14 17.63
CA TRP A 231 -6.03 -6.31 16.32
C TRP A 231 -4.56 -5.85 16.26
N ARG A 232 -4.14 -4.92 17.12
CA ARG A 232 -2.78 -4.37 17.16
C ARG A 232 -1.92 -5.02 18.23
N TYR A 233 -2.46 -5.21 19.43
CA TYR A 233 -1.68 -5.59 20.61
C TYR A 233 -1.83 -7.05 21.03
N GLU A 234 -2.89 -7.75 20.60
CA GLU A 234 -3.08 -9.17 20.90
C GLU A 234 -2.83 -10.04 19.66
N VAL A 235 -3.35 -9.58 18.51
CA VAL A 235 -3.37 -10.33 17.25
C VAL A 235 -2.80 -9.47 16.10
N PRO A 236 -1.52 -9.07 16.16
CA PRO A 236 -0.96 -8.10 15.21
C PRO A 236 -0.91 -8.62 13.76
N TYR A 237 -0.88 -9.94 13.59
CA TYR A 237 -0.96 -10.60 12.28
C TYR A 237 -2.36 -10.51 11.64
N SER A 238 -3.36 -9.96 12.34
CA SER A 238 -4.70 -9.73 11.79
C SER A 238 -4.68 -8.83 10.54
N ILE A 239 -3.67 -7.96 10.42
CA ILE A 239 -3.47 -7.10 9.25
C ILE A 239 -3.02 -7.92 8.04
N ALA A 240 -2.13 -8.90 8.22
CA ALA A 240 -1.73 -9.82 7.15
C ALA A 240 -2.91 -10.66 6.66
N VAL A 241 -3.75 -11.13 7.59
CA VAL A 241 -5.00 -11.85 7.26
C VAL A 241 -5.95 -10.97 6.44
N LEU A 242 -6.15 -9.71 6.84
CA LEU A 242 -6.98 -8.76 6.10
C LEU A 242 -6.41 -8.46 4.71
N GLU A 243 -5.11 -8.20 4.60
CA GLU A 243 -4.42 -7.97 3.32
C GLU A 243 -4.59 -9.17 2.40
N TRP A 244 -4.35 -10.39 2.91
CA TRP A 244 -4.51 -11.62 2.15
C TRP A 244 -5.96 -11.83 1.69
N ALA A 245 -6.94 -11.58 2.56
CA ALA A 245 -8.36 -11.69 2.24
C ALA A 245 -8.76 -10.74 1.10
N VAL A 246 -8.32 -9.49 1.14
CA VAL A 246 -8.61 -8.50 0.08
C VAL A 246 -7.88 -8.82 -1.22
N GLN A 247 -6.68 -9.39 -1.16
CA GLN A 247 -5.91 -9.78 -2.35
C GLN A 247 -6.47 -11.02 -3.05
N ASN A 248 -6.99 -11.99 -2.28
CA ASN A 248 -7.43 -13.29 -2.81
C ASN A 248 -8.95 -13.40 -2.99
N ALA A 249 -9.75 -12.47 -2.47
CA ALA A 249 -11.19 -12.43 -2.74
C ALA A 249 -11.46 -12.23 -4.24
N SER A 250 -12.58 -12.74 -4.75
CA SER A 250 -13.14 -12.36 -6.05
C SER A 250 -13.88 -11.01 -5.94
N ASP A 251 -14.15 -10.35 -7.07
CA ASP A 251 -14.89 -9.08 -7.05
C ASP A 251 -16.32 -9.28 -6.49
N GLU A 252 -16.93 -10.43 -6.72
CA GLU A 252 -18.22 -10.81 -6.14
C GLU A 252 -18.17 -10.89 -4.60
N ILE A 253 -17.11 -11.52 -4.08
CA ILE A 253 -16.87 -11.60 -2.63
C ILE A 253 -16.65 -10.20 -2.05
N ILE A 254 -15.86 -9.35 -2.72
CA ILE A 254 -15.66 -7.96 -2.28
C ILE A 254 -16.97 -7.18 -2.25
N LEU A 255 -17.81 -7.29 -3.30
CA LEU A 255 -19.08 -6.57 -3.39
C LEU A 255 -20.13 -7.02 -2.37
N THR A 256 -20.02 -8.24 -1.86
CA THR A 256 -20.92 -8.77 -0.81
C THR A 256 -20.37 -8.52 0.60
N SER A 257 -19.04 -8.54 0.75
CA SER A 257 -18.35 -8.53 2.06
C SER A 257 -17.72 -7.19 2.42
N TRP A 258 -17.79 -6.17 1.55
CA TRP A 258 -17.25 -4.83 1.84
C TRP A 258 -17.66 -4.25 3.21
N PRO A 259 -18.86 -4.48 3.77
CA PRO A 259 -19.21 -3.96 5.10
C PRO A 259 -18.28 -4.46 6.22
N LEU A 260 -17.64 -5.62 6.03
CA LEU A 260 -16.68 -6.21 6.97
C LEU A 260 -15.24 -5.70 6.73
N ILE A 261 -14.95 -5.18 5.54
CA ILE A 261 -13.61 -4.69 5.14
C ILE A 261 -13.45 -3.20 5.43
N ILE A 262 -14.51 -2.40 5.25
CA ILE A 262 -14.46 -0.95 5.46
C ILE A 262 -14.03 -0.57 6.89
N PRO A 263 -14.59 -1.15 7.97
CA PRO A 263 -14.21 -0.74 9.31
C PRO A 263 -12.72 -0.98 9.61
N PRO A 264 -12.17 -2.20 9.39
CA PRO A 264 -10.74 -2.41 9.55
C PRO A 264 -9.88 -1.49 8.67
N LEU A 265 -10.28 -1.25 7.42
CA LEU A 265 -9.54 -0.39 6.51
C LEU A 265 -9.47 1.06 7.00
N LEU A 266 -10.58 1.63 7.45
CA LEU A 266 -10.60 2.99 8.00
C LEU A 266 -9.88 3.08 9.35
N THR A 267 -9.96 2.04 10.21
CA THR A 267 -9.14 1.96 11.43
C THR A 267 -7.63 2.05 11.11
N LEU A 268 -7.18 1.40 10.02
CA LEU A 268 -5.78 1.52 9.58
C LEU A 268 -5.43 2.90 8.99
N LEU A 269 -6.41 3.67 8.49
CA LEU A 269 -6.17 5.03 8.00
C LEU A 269 -6.15 6.07 9.13
N ASP A 270 -6.79 5.76 10.27
CA ASP A 270 -6.81 6.60 11.47
C ASP A 270 -5.63 6.33 12.42
N THR A 271 -4.70 5.44 12.05
CA THR A 271 -3.53 5.09 12.89
C THR A 271 -2.44 6.18 12.86
N PRO A 272 -1.76 6.45 13.99
CA PRO A 272 -0.62 7.37 13.99
C PRO A 272 0.66 6.76 13.38
N THR A 273 0.78 5.42 13.31
CA THR A 273 2.03 4.77 12.85
C THR A 273 2.19 4.84 11.36
N THR A 274 3.39 5.25 10.91
CA THR A 274 3.77 5.22 9.50
C THR A 274 3.61 3.84 8.86
N PRO A 275 4.12 2.72 9.43
CA PRO A 275 3.98 1.40 8.78
C PRO A 275 2.52 0.94 8.62
N LEU A 276 1.67 1.15 9.61
CA LEU A 276 0.27 0.72 9.52
C LEU A 276 -0.53 1.65 8.59
N LEU A 277 -0.28 2.96 8.64
CA LEU A 277 -0.92 3.92 7.76
C LEU A 277 -0.60 3.62 6.29
N VAL A 278 0.67 3.36 5.97
CA VAL A 278 1.10 2.98 4.62
C VAL A 278 0.48 1.65 4.19
N ARG A 279 0.31 0.67 5.10
CA ARG A 279 -0.44 -0.56 4.79
C ARG A 279 -1.91 -0.27 4.49
N GLY A 280 -2.57 0.54 5.31
CA GLY A 280 -3.95 0.98 5.11
C GLY A 280 -4.16 1.70 3.76
N LEU A 281 -3.26 2.62 3.40
CA LEU A 281 -3.28 3.35 2.12
C LEU A 281 -3.08 2.42 0.92
N ASN A 282 -2.13 1.48 1.00
CA ASN A 282 -1.89 0.51 -0.07
C ASN A 282 -3.05 -0.49 -0.22
N LEU A 283 -3.61 -0.95 0.90
CA LEU A 283 -4.78 -1.81 0.91
C LEU A 283 -6.00 -1.07 0.31
N THR A 284 -6.17 0.21 0.63
CA THR A 284 -7.20 1.09 0.06
C THR A 284 -7.03 1.22 -1.46
N THR A 285 -5.80 1.41 -1.92
CA THR A 285 -5.45 1.48 -3.35
C THR A 285 -5.83 0.20 -4.09
N THR A 286 -5.69 -0.96 -3.44
CA THR A 286 -6.05 -2.27 -3.99
C THR A 286 -7.56 -2.53 -3.93
N PHE A 287 -8.21 -2.13 -2.85
CA PHE A 287 -9.61 -2.42 -2.55
C PHE A 287 -10.59 -1.55 -3.34
N LEU A 288 -10.38 -0.23 -3.40
CA LEU A 288 -11.36 0.70 -3.98
C LEU A 288 -11.69 0.41 -5.46
N PRO A 289 -10.71 0.11 -6.35
CA PRO A 289 -11.01 -0.20 -7.73
C PRO A 289 -11.94 -1.41 -7.91
N ARG A 290 -11.99 -2.32 -6.94
CA ARG A 290 -12.84 -3.52 -6.98
C ARG A 290 -14.32 -3.20 -6.70
N LEU A 291 -14.60 -2.05 -6.10
CA LEU A 291 -15.96 -1.52 -5.95
C LEU A 291 -16.50 -0.85 -7.22
N SER A 292 -15.64 -0.60 -8.21
CA SER A 292 -16.00 0.14 -9.43
C SER A 292 -17.04 -0.55 -10.31
N THR A 293 -17.24 -1.85 -10.14
CA THR A 293 -18.30 -2.63 -10.80
C THR A 293 -19.70 -2.16 -10.40
N LYS A 294 -19.84 -1.48 -9.24
CA LYS A 294 -21.06 -0.78 -8.81
C LYS A 294 -20.70 0.66 -8.40
N PRO A 295 -20.45 1.57 -9.37
CA PRO A 295 -19.92 2.90 -9.08
C PRO A 295 -20.84 3.76 -8.21
N GLN A 296 -22.16 3.49 -8.25
CA GLN A 296 -23.14 4.16 -7.41
C GLN A 296 -23.03 3.77 -5.93
N LEU A 297 -22.37 2.66 -5.59
CA LEU A 297 -22.22 2.17 -4.22
C LEU A 297 -21.55 3.22 -3.34
N LEU A 298 -20.42 3.78 -3.79
CA LEU A 298 -19.66 4.79 -3.03
C LEU A 298 -20.46 6.07 -2.76
N THR A 299 -21.33 6.46 -3.70
CA THR A 299 -22.22 7.61 -3.53
C THR A 299 -23.41 7.32 -2.64
N GLN A 300 -24.11 6.20 -2.86
CA GLN A 300 -25.33 5.85 -2.13
C GLN A 300 -25.03 5.54 -0.65
N THR A 301 -23.85 4.99 -0.37
CA THR A 301 -23.41 4.67 1.00
C THR A 301 -22.72 5.85 1.71
N GLY A 302 -22.43 6.93 0.98
CA GLY A 302 -21.63 8.06 1.48
C GLY A 302 -20.14 7.77 1.64
N LEU A 303 -19.68 6.56 1.32
CA LEU A 303 -18.30 6.12 1.50
C LEU A 303 -17.27 6.94 0.74
N PHE A 304 -17.64 7.52 -0.41
CA PHE A 304 -16.74 8.40 -1.14
C PHE A 304 -16.19 9.53 -0.26
N SER A 305 -17.09 10.22 0.46
CA SER A 305 -16.70 11.32 1.36
C SER A 305 -15.92 10.84 2.57
N VAL A 306 -16.25 9.65 3.10
CA VAL A 306 -15.55 9.08 4.26
C VAL A 306 -14.10 8.77 3.91
N PHE A 307 -13.83 8.13 2.77
CA PHE A 307 -12.46 7.88 2.33
C PHE A 307 -11.73 9.17 1.96
N GLU A 308 -12.40 10.12 1.31
CA GLU A 308 -11.78 11.41 1.01
C GLU A 308 -11.35 12.13 2.31
N GLU A 309 -12.21 12.15 3.34
CA GLU A 309 -11.93 12.79 4.63
C GLU A 309 -10.85 12.05 5.44
N ALA A 310 -10.76 10.72 5.32
CA ALA A 310 -9.71 9.93 5.96
C ALA A 310 -8.34 10.06 5.26
N ILE A 311 -8.31 10.05 3.92
CA ILE A 311 -7.05 10.02 3.15
C ILE A 311 -6.48 11.41 2.93
N LEU A 312 -7.30 12.42 2.60
CA LEU A 312 -6.79 13.73 2.19
C LEU A 312 -5.85 14.39 3.23
N PRO A 313 -6.11 14.33 4.56
CA PRO A 313 -5.20 14.87 5.56
C PRO A 313 -3.80 14.24 5.54
N THR A 314 -3.68 12.98 5.12
CA THR A 314 -2.40 12.26 5.06
C THR A 314 -1.43 12.87 4.04
N THR A 315 -1.94 13.63 3.07
CA THR A 315 -1.10 14.38 2.10
C THR A 315 -0.32 15.54 2.73
N LEU A 316 -0.54 15.84 4.01
CA LEU A 316 0.12 16.89 4.77
C LEU A 316 1.06 16.34 5.86
N TYR A 317 1.40 15.05 5.82
CA TYR A 317 2.43 14.45 6.67
C TYR A 317 3.80 14.83 6.10
N LEU A 318 4.35 15.94 6.58
CA LEU A 318 5.51 16.62 6.00
C LEU A 318 6.67 16.74 7.02
N PRO A 319 7.93 16.89 6.53
CA PRO A 319 9.15 17.00 7.35
C PRO A 319 9.12 17.96 8.55
N SER A 320 8.23 18.95 8.57
CA SER A 320 8.09 19.87 9.70
C SER A 320 7.61 19.20 10.99
N ILE A 321 6.87 18.09 10.88
CA ILE A 321 6.26 17.38 12.02
C ILE A 321 6.46 15.86 11.89
N THR A 322 6.44 15.34 10.67
CA THR A 322 6.67 13.92 10.35
C THR A 322 8.09 13.75 9.82
N PRO A 323 8.90 12.78 10.26
CA PRO A 323 10.23 12.55 9.70
C PRO A 323 10.26 12.45 8.17
N LEU A 324 11.38 12.82 7.53
CA LEU A 324 11.50 12.82 6.08
C LEU A 324 11.26 11.43 5.47
N GLU A 325 11.85 10.39 6.06
CA GLU A 325 11.71 9.01 5.61
C GLU A 325 10.24 8.57 5.63
N ASP A 326 9.54 8.89 6.72
CA ASP A 326 8.12 8.60 6.87
C ASP A 326 7.26 9.37 5.86
N SER A 327 7.54 10.67 5.67
CA SER A 327 6.85 11.50 4.67
C SER A 327 7.00 10.91 3.26
N LEU A 328 8.19 10.40 2.91
CA LEU A 328 8.47 9.79 1.62
C LEU A 328 7.76 8.45 1.41
N LEU A 329 7.37 7.75 2.49
CA LEU A 329 6.55 6.54 2.42
C LEU A 329 5.05 6.88 2.36
N ILE A 330 4.60 7.86 3.14
CA ILE A 330 3.18 8.20 3.30
C ILE A 330 2.65 8.93 2.07
N LEU A 331 3.33 9.98 1.59
CA LEU A 331 2.78 10.85 0.54
C LEU A 331 2.47 10.09 -0.76
N PRO A 332 3.38 9.26 -1.33
CA PRO A 332 3.06 8.52 -2.55
C PRO A 332 1.89 7.54 -2.36
N ALA A 333 1.82 6.88 -1.20
CA ALA A 333 0.71 5.97 -0.87
C ALA A 333 -0.63 6.73 -0.73
N ALA A 334 -0.61 7.92 -0.11
CA ALA A 334 -1.76 8.79 0.06
C ALA A 334 -2.34 9.24 -1.28
N TYR A 335 -1.49 9.78 -2.16
CA TYR A 335 -1.92 10.19 -3.50
C TYR A 335 -2.42 9.00 -4.31
N SER A 336 -1.76 7.84 -4.23
CA SER A 336 -2.21 6.61 -4.92
C SER A 336 -3.61 6.18 -4.46
N ALA A 337 -3.89 6.24 -3.15
CA ALA A 337 -5.20 5.93 -2.60
C ALA A 337 -6.27 6.95 -3.05
N LEU A 338 -5.94 8.25 -3.12
CA LEU A 338 -6.84 9.27 -3.67
C LEU A 338 -7.14 9.05 -5.16
N PHE A 339 -6.15 8.62 -5.96
CA PHE A 339 -6.38 8.27 -7.35
C PHE A 339 -7.18 6.96 -7.50
N ALA A 340 -7.00 5.99 -6.61
CA ALA A 340 -7.84 4.79 -6.58
C ALA A 340 -9.30 5.16 -6.27
N LEU A 341 -9.53 6.07 -5.32
CA LEU A 341 -10.86 6.61 -5.02
C LEU A 341 -11.47 7.36 -6.22
N TYR A 342 -10.66 8.16 -6.90
CA TYR A 342 -11.06 8.84 -8.13
C TYR A 342 -11.52 7.84 -9.21
N THR A 343 -10.68 6.83 -9.49
CA THR A 343 -10.96 5.81 -10.50
C THR A 343 -12.22 5.04 -10.15
N ALA A 344 -12.35 4.62 -8.89
CA ALA A 344 -13.51 3.85 -8.42
C ALA A 344 -14.84 4.59 -8.57
N ARG A 345 -14.83 5.92 -8.46
CA ARG A 345 -16.02 6.75 -8.57
C ARG A 345 -16.31 7.24 -9.99
N PHE A 346 -15.28 7.66 -10.73
CA PHE A 346 -15.43 8.44 -11.97
C PHE A 346 -14.91 7.73 -13.22
N GLN A 347 -14.22 6.59 -13.08
CA GLN A 347 -13.71 5.80 -14.22
C GLN A 347 -13.99 4.30 -14.00
N PRO A 348 -15.25 3.87 -13.82
CA PRO A 348 -15.55 2.46 -13.67
C PRO A 348 -15.17 1.67 -14.94
N THR A 349 -14.57 0.50 -14.75
CA THR A 349 -14.11 -0.37 -15.85
C THR A 349 -15.25 -0.70 -16.81
N PRO A 350 -15.07 -0.54 -18.13
CA PRO A 350 -16.09 -0.91 -19.09
C PRO A 350 -16.20 -2.45 -19.15
N HIS A 351 -17.30 -3.00 -18.64
CA HIS A 351 -17.70 -4.37 -19.01
C HIS A 351 -18.26 -4.37 -20.44
N PRO A 352 -17.94 -5.40 -21.26
CA PRO A 352 -18.56 -5.58 -22.57
C PRO A 352 -20.02 -5.98 -22.38
N SER A 353 -20.94 -5.03 -22.51
CA SER A 353 -22.38 -5.32 -22.58
C SER A 353 -22.75 -5.68 -24.03
N PRO A 354 -23.59 -6.71 -24.25
CA PRO A 354 -23.79 -7.32 -25.56
C PRO A 354 -24.54 -6.41 -26.52
N ALA A 355 -24.35 -6.70 -27.80
CA ALA A 355 -24.91 -6.08 -29.00
C ALA A 355 -26.22 -5.29 -28.78
N LYS A 356 -26.18 -4.01 -29.19
CA LYS A 356 -27.38 -3.21 -29.45
C LYS A 356 -28.16 -3.88 -30.59
N THR A 357 -29.28 -4.52 -30.26
CA THR A 357 -30.30 -4.84 -31.25
C THR A 357 -31.08 -3.56 -31.52
N GLU A 358 -30.85 -2.98 -32.69
CA GLU A 358 -31.67 -1.91 -33.25
C GLU A 358 -33.02 -2.48 -33.65
N THR A 359 -34.06 -2.18 -32.87
CA THR A 359 -35.43 -2.17 -33.39
C THR A 359 -35.95 -0.74 -33.24
N GLU A 360 -35.91 -0.02 -34.35
CA GLU A 360 -36.56 1.26 -34.52
C GLU A 360 -38.08 1.07 -34.56
N THR A 361 -38.79 1.60 -33.57
CA THR A 361 -40.17 2.06 -33.80
C THR A 361 -40.52 3.18 -32.82
N GLU A 362 -40.72 4.38 -33.38
CA GLU A 362 -41.61 5.49 -32.99
C GLU A 362 -41.78 5.84 -31.49
N MET A 363 -41.05 6.87 -31.02
CA MET A 363 -41.46 7.74 -29.89
C MET A 363 -40.62 9.04 -29.86
N GLY A 364 -41.04 10.06 -30.61
CA GLY A 364 -40.26 11.30 -30.84
C GLY A 364 -40.21 12.30 -29.68
N THR A 365 -41.16 12.25 -28.74
CA THR A 365 -41.27 13.28 -27.66
C THR A 365 -40.63 12.85 -26.35
N VAL A 366 -40.52 11.54 -26.08
CA VAL A 366 -39.89 11.00 -24.85
C VAL A 366 -38.37 10.99 -24.96
N LYS A 367 -37.82 10.79 -26.16
CA LYS A 367 -36.36 10.83 -26.41
C LYS A 367 -35.73 12.19 -26.10
N ALA A 368 -36.42 13.31 -26.35
CA ALA A 368 -35.88 14.66 -26.08
C ALA A 368 -35.79 14.96 -24.57
N THR A 369 -36.76 14.52 -23.78
CA THR A 369 -36.75 14.68 -22.31
C THR A 369 -35.74 13.75 -21.63
N ILE A 370 -35.63 12.50 -22.11
CA ILE A 370 -34.60 11.54 -21.65
C ILE A 370 -33.19 12.06 -22.01
N ASN A 371 -32.98 12.59 -23.21
CA ASN A 371 -31.67 13.12 -23.62
C ASN A 371 -31.26 14.34 -22.79
N ARG A 372 -32.22 15.20 -22.39
CA ARG A 372 -31.93 16.35 -21.50
C ARG A 372 -31.58 15.92 -20.09
N SER A 373 -32.27 14.94 -19.50
CA SER A 373 -31.95 14.44 -18.17
C SER A 373 -30.61 13.69 -18.15
N SER A 374 -30.33 12.87 -19.16
CA SER A 374 -29.02 12.20 -19.29
C SER A 374 -27.86 13.19 -19.45
N LYS A 375 -28.04 14.28 -20.21
CA LYS A 375 -27.03 15.34 -20.36
C LYS A 375 -26.77 16.07 -19.04
N ALA A 376 -27.83 16.44 -18.31
CA ALA A 376 -27.69 17.12 -17.01
C ALA A 376 -26.99 16.24 -15.96
N ILE A 377 -27.25 14.93 -15.97
CA ILE A 377 -26.57 13.97 -15.07
C ILE A 377 -25.08 13.88 -15.42
N ALA A 378 -24.73 13.77 -16.72
CA ALA A 378 -23.35 13.72 -17.17
C ALA A 378 -22.56 15.01 -16.85
N GLU A 379 -23.18 16.17 -17.03
CA GLU A 379 -22.59 17.47 -16.64
C GLU A 379 -22.36 17.55 -15.12
N THR A 380 -23.31 17.09 -14.31
CA THR A 380 -23.19 17.04 -12.85
C THR A 380 -22.04 16.13 -12.41
N GLU A 381 -21.91 14.96 -13.03
CA GLU A 381 -20.84 14.01 -12.75
C GLU A 381 -19.46 14.56 -13.17
N GLN A 382 -19.38 15.21 -14.32
CA GLN A 382 -18.17 15.90 -14.76
C GLN A 382 -17.79 17.01 -13.77
N HIS A 383 -18.76 17.78 -13.27
CA HIS A 383 -18.51 18.81 -12.27
C HIS A 383 -17.96 18.22 -10.96
N GLN A 384 -18.57 17.14 -10.45
CA GLN A 384 -18.08 16.45 -9.25
C GLN A 384 -16.66 15.91 -9.42
N ARG A 385 -16.36 15.34 -10.60
CA ARG A 385 -15.03 14.82 -10.97
C ARG A 385 -13.98 15.93 -10.93
N LEU A 386 -14.27 17.08 -11.55
CA LEU A 386 -13.37 18.23 -11.57
C LEU A 386 -13.20 18.83 -10.17
N HIS A 387 -14.29 18.94 -9.41
CA HIS A 387 -14.27 19.45 -8.04
C HIS A 387 -13.41 18.58 -7.11
N PHE A 388 -13.46 17.26 -7.24
CA PHE A 388 -12.57 16.36 -6.49
C PHE A 388 -11.09 16.61 -6.81
N LEU A 389 -10.72 16.67 -8.10
CA LEU A 389 -9.35 16.93 -8.52
C LEU A 389 -8.86 18.30 -8.03
N ASP A 390 -9.73 19.31 -8.05
CA ASP A 390 -9.43 20.62 -7.49
C ASP A 390 -9.17 20.57 -5.99
N ARG A 391 -9.94 19.77 -5.24
CA ARG A 391 -9.71 19.59 -3.80
C ARG A 391 -8.39 18.90 -3.52
N VAL A 392 -8.07 17.82 -4.23
CA VAL A 392 -6.77 17.13 -4.08
C VAL A 392 -5.62 18.10 -4.35
N PHE A 393 -5.71 18.88 -5.42
CA PHE A 393 -4.69 19.87 -5.75
C PHE A 393 -4.60 21.00 -4.70
N ARG A 394 -5.72 21.63 -4.35
CA ARG A 394 -5.74 22.83 -3.50
C ARG A 394 -5.57 22.55 -2.01
N ARG A 395 -5.98 21.37 -1.53
CA ARG A 395 -5.90 21.01 -0.10
C ARG A 395 -4.78 20.01 0.20
N GLY A 396 -4.31 19.26 -0.79
CA GLY A 396 -3.15 18.37 -0.63
C GLY A 396 -1.87 19.00 -1.16
N ILE A 397 -1.79 19.22 -2.47
CA ILE A 397 -0.53 19.63 -3.14
C ILE A 397 -0.11 21.04 -2.76
N LEU A 398 -0.99 22.04 -2.89
CA LEU A 398 -0.60 23.44 -2.68
C LEU A 398 -0.11 23.74 -1.26
N PRO A 399 -0.81 23.30 -0.18
CA PRO A 399 -0.32 23.52 1.17
C PRO A 399 1.01 22.78 1.38
N ALA A 400 1.11 21.53 0.92
CA ALA A 400 2.35 20.76 1.03
C ALA A 400 3.53 21.46 0.36
N ALA A 401 3.35 21.96 -0.87
CA ALA A 401 4.38 22.70 -1.59
C ALA A 401 4.81 23.95 -0.81
N SER A 402 3.85 24.74 -0.31
CA SER A 402 4.13 25.97 0.42
C SER A 402 4.93 25.75 1.71
N HIS A 403 4.68 24.65 2.42
CA HIS A 403 5.43 24.28 3.63
C HIS A 403 6.83 23.75 3.31
N THR A 404 6.99 23.08 2.16
CA THR A 404 8.29 22.51 1.78
C THR A 404 9.27 23.56 1.26
N SER A 405 8.82 24.64 0.62
CA SER A 405 9.68 25.66 -0.01
C SER A 405 10.76 26.28 0.90
N SER A 406 10.61 26.22 2.22
CA SER A 406 11.53 26.83 3.18
C SER A 406 12.54 25.87 3.82
N SER A 407 12.52 24.57 3.48
CA SER A 407 13.30 23.53 4.18
C SER A 407 14.46 22.95 3.35
N SER A 408 15.58 22.64 3.99
CA SER A 408 16.76 22.02 3.34
C SER A 408 16.48 20.62 2.75
N HIS A 409 15.45 19.93 3.26
CA HIS A 409 15.03 18.60 2.80
C HIS A 409 13.88 18.63 1.77
N SER A 410 13.52 19.83 1.29
CA SER A 410 12.38 20.08 0.39
C SER A 410 12.42 19.30 -0.93
N SER A 411 13.61 19.16 -1.53
CA SER A 411 13.73 18.65 -2.91
C SER A 411 13.13 17.26 -3.12
N ALA A 412 13.25 16.35 -2.15
CA ALA A 412 12.69 15.00 -2.25
C ALA A 412 11.15 15.01 -2.20
N ILE A 413 10.57 15.85 -1.34
CA ILE A 413 9.11 16.01 -1.26
C ILE A 413 8.58 16.73 -2.50
N THR A 414 9.28 17.76 -3.00
CA THR A 414 8.88 18.45 -4.24
C THR A 414 8.84 17.50 -5.44
N ILE A 415 9.77 16.54 -5.55
CA ILE A 415 9.72 15.49 -6.57
C ILE A 415 8.40 14.71 -6.49
N VAL A 416 8.02 14.26 -5.29
CA VAL A 416 6.76 13.52 -5.06
C VAL A 416 5.55 14.38 -5.43
N LEU A 417 5.52 15.64 -4.99
CA LEU A 417 4.42 16.55 -5.31
C LEU A 417 4.28 16.78 -6.81
N LEU A 418 5.38 17.10 -7.52
CA LEU A 418 5.39 17.30 -8.97
C LEU A 418 4.99 16.03 -9.73
N ALA A 419 5.37 14.85 -9.24
CA ALA A 419 4.95 13.57 -9.80
C ALA A 419 3.43 13.39 -9.77
N HIS A 420 2.74 13.92 -8.75
CA HIS A 420 1.28 13.87 -8.65
C HIS A 420 0.56 15.08 -9.26
N VAL A 421 1.25 16.21 -9.50
CA VAL A 421 0.70 17.34 -10.29
C VAL A 421 0.38 16.88 -11.72
N SER A 422 1.28 16.14 -12.36
CA SER A 422 1.13 15.67 -13.74
C SER A 422 -0.21 14.94 -14.00
N PRO A 423 -0.54 13.83 -13.31
CA PRO A 423 -1.79 13.11 -13.53
C PRO A 423 -3.03 13.94 -13.16
N ILE A 424 -2.93 14.90 -12.23
CA ILE A 424 -4.05 15.81 -11.93
C ILE A 424 -4.30 16.77 -13.07
N VAL A 425 -3.24 17.39 -13.61
CA VAL A 425 -3.34 18.32 -14.75
C VAL A 425 -3.89 17.60 -15.97
N GLU A 426 -3.40 16.40 -16.26
CA GLU A 426 -3.91 15.56 -17.36
C GLU A 426 -5.41 15.24 -17.20
N LYS A 427 -5.84 14.85 -15.99
CA LYS A 427 -7.26 14.54 -15.73
C LYS A 427 -8.16 15.78 -15.68
N LEU A 428 -7.63 16.95 -15.31
CA LEU A 428 -8.34 18.23 -15.36
C LEU A 428 -8.45 18.77 -16.80
N GLY A 429 -7.48 18.46 -17.66
CA GLY A 429 -7.40 18.99 -19.02
C GLY A 429 -7.34 20.52 -19.03
N MET A 430 -8.10 21.15 -19.92
CA MET A 430 -8.19 22.61 -20.03
C MET A 430 -8.60 23.32 -18.72
N HIS A 431 -9.28 22.62 -17.79
CA HIS A 431 -9.66 23.21 -16.50
C HIS A 431 -8.46 23.40 -15.56
N ALA A 432 -7.29 22.83 -15.86
CA ALA A 432 -6.06 23.03 -15.10
C ALA A 432 -5.54 24.47 -15.18
N VAL A 433 -5.97 25.26 -16.18
CA VAL A 433 -5.56 26.65 -16.40
C VAL A 433 -5.70 27.53 -15.15
N LYS A 434 -6.74 27.32 -14.35
CA LYS A 434 -6.99 28.08 -13.11
C LYS A 434 -5.92 27.88 -12.02
N HIS A 435 -5.11 26.83 -12.15
CA HIS A 435 -4.04 26.50 -11.20
C HIS A 435 -2.65 26.94 -11.70
N LEU A 436 -2.51 27.49 -12.91
CA LEU A 436 -1.22 27.92 -13.47
C LEU A 436 -0.47 28.91 -12.57
N LYS A 437 -1.19 29.84 -11.92
CA LYS A 437 -0.63 30.79 -10.93
C LYS A 437 0.07 30.12 -9.76
N SER A 438 -0.23 28.86 -9.47
CA SER A 438 0.41 28.09 -8.41
C SER A 438 1.40 27.06 -8.94
N ILE A 439 1.11 26.45 -10.10
CA ILE A 439 1.98 25.44 -10.72
C ILE A 439 3.27 26.05 -11.25
N ILE A 440 3.19 27.20 -11.95
CA ILE A 440 4.36 27.81 -12.59
C ILE A 440 5.42 28.24 -11.56
N PRO A 441 5.08 28.94 -10.45
CA PRO A 441 6.06 29.23 -9.40
C PRO A 441 6.69 27.97 -8.78
N MET A 442 5.92 26.88 -8.63
CA MET A 442 6.45 25.60 -8.12
C MET A 442 7.49 25.00 -9.08
N LEU A 443 7.22 25.04 -10.39
CA LEU A 443 8.17 24.58 -11.41
C LEU A 443 9.40 25.49 -11.48
N ALA A 444 9.22 26.81 -11.43
CA ALA A 444 10.31 27.77 -11.43
C ALA A 444 11.27 27.53 -10.25
N GLN A 445 10.74 27.32 -9.05
CA GLN A 445 11.54 26.97 -7.87
C GLN A 445 12.30 25.65 -8.07
N ALA A 446 11.67 24.63 -8.66
CA ALA A 446 12.29 23.35 -8.91
C ALA A 446 13.47 23.45 -9.89
N PHE A 447 13.37 24.29 -10.93
CA PHE A 447 14.43 24.50 -11.91
C PHE A 447 15.66 25.24 -11.36
N CYS A 448 15.53 25.96 -10.24
CA CYS A 448 16.65 26.64 -9.59
C CYS A 448 17.53 25.70 -8.73
N VAL A 449 17.10 24.45 -8.51
CA VAL A 449 17.81 23.52 -7.62
C VAL A 449 18.61 22.51 -8.47
N PRO A 450 19.94 22.43 -8.33
CA PRO A 450 20.80 21.57 -9.16
C PRO A 450 20.72 20.10 -8.73
N ARG A 451 19.54 19.48 -8.89
CA ARG A 451 19.28 18.07 -8.61
C ARG A 451 18.64 17.42 -9.83
N TYR A 452 19.34 16.44 -10.41
CA TYR A 452 18.92 15.71 -11.62
C TYR A 452 17.47 15.22 -11.53
N ASP A 453 17.10 14.47 -10.47
CA ASP A 453 15.76 13.87 -10.36
C ASP A 453 14.65 14.92 -10.30
N LEU A 454 14.92 16.07 -9.66
CA LEU A 454 13.97 17.17 -9.51
C LEU A 454 13.76 17.90 -10.84
N ILE A 455 14.86 18.24 -11.54
CA ILE A 455 14.78 18.89 -12.84
C ILE A 455 14.08 17.97 -13.84
N GLN A 456 14.43 16.68 -13.86
CA GLN A 456 13.77 15.71 -14.74
C GLN A 456 12.27 15.63 -14.47
N GLN A 457 11.87 15.57 -13.21
CA GLN A 457 10.46 15.53 -12.84
C GLN A 457 9.74 16.84 -13.15
N ALA A 458 10.39 17.99 -12.95
CA ALA A 458 9.85 19.30 -13.29
C ALA A 458 9.66 19.48 -14.81
N LEU A 459 10.61 19.03 -15.64
CA LEU A 459 10.47 19.04 -17.11
C LEU A 459 9.28 18.19 -17.57
N ARG A 460 9.12 16.98 -17.01
CA ARG A 460 7.95 16.12 -17.30
C ARG A 460 6.64 16.80 -16.92
N THR A 461 6.58 17.40 -15.73
CA THR A 461 5.39 18.12 -15.28
C THR A 461 5.11 19.35 -16.16
N LEU A 462 6.14 20.11 -16.55
CA LEU A 462 5.99 21.25 -17.46
C LEU A 462 5.47 20.83 -18.83
N GLN A 463 5.95 19.69 -19.37
CA GLN A 463 5.44 19.12 -20.62
C GLN A 463 3.93 18.87 -20.54
N VAL A 464 3.46 18.21 -19.48
CA VAL A 464 2.03 17.92 -19.26
C VAL A 464 1.22 19.22 -19.11
N VAL A 465 1.77 20.21 -18.41
CA VAL A 465 1.14 21.53 -18.24
C VAL A 465 1.01 22.24 -19.59
N ILE A 466 2.04 22.23 -20.44
CA ILE A 466 1.96 22.82 -21.79
C ILE A 466 0.89 22.10 -22.63
N LEU A 467 0.88 20.76 -22.66
CA LEU A 467 -0.08 19.99 -23.45
C LEU A 467 -1.54 20.29 -23.07
N ASN A 468 -1.84 20.49 -21.79
CA ASN A 468 -3.21 20.67 -21.30
C ASN A 468 -3.63 22.14 -21.21
N CYS A 469 -2.68 23.06 -21.05
CA CYS A 469 -2.94 24.49 -20.85
C CYS A 469 -2.41 25.37 -22.00
N TRP A 470 -2.03 24.78 -23.15
CA TRP A 470 -1.40 25.46 -24.29
C TRP A 470 -2.11 26.77 -24.68
N ALA A 471 -3.45 26.75 -24.71
CA ALA A 471 -4.25 27.90 -25.13
C ALA A 471 -4.04 29.13 -24.24
N ARG A 472 -3.84 28.93 -22.93
CA ARG A 472 -3.53 30.01 -21.97
C ARG A 472 -2.04 30.30 -21.90
N ILE A 473 -1.19 29.28 -22.02
CA ILE A 473 0.27 29.45 -22.01
C ILE A 473 0.74 30.29 -23.18
N GLY A 474 0.02 30.29 -24.30
CA GLY A 474 0.31 31.16 -25.43
C GLY A 474 0.13 32.66 -25.15
N GLU A 475 -0.45 33.08 -24.03
CA GLU A 475 -0.45 34.49 -23.63
C GLU A 475 0.94 34.94 -23.18
N GLU A 476 1.29 36.19 -23.50
CA GLU A 476 2.63 36.75 -23.29
C GLU A 476 3.18 36.52 -21.87
N ALA A 477 2.40 36.83 -20.84
CA ALA A 477 2.83 36.70 -19.46
C ALA A 477 3.22 35.26 -19.07
N TRP A 478 2.50 34.25 -19.57
CA TRP A 478 2.80 32.84 -19.27
C TRP A 478 3.92 32.30 -20.15
N ARG A 479 3.91 32.68 -21.43
CA ARG A 479 4.92 32.27 -22.41
C ARG A 479 6.31 32.72 -21.99
N ILE A 480 6.46 33.99 -21.63
CA ILE A 480 7.74 34.55 -21.17
C ILE A 480 8.24 33.83 -19.91
N GLU A 481 7.35 33.52 -18.96
CA GLU A 481 7.76 32.81 -17.74
C GLU A 481 8.21 31.37 -18.03
N VAL A 482 7.57 30.67 -18.99
CA VAL A 482 8.02 29.34 -19.44
C VAL A 482 9.38 29.42 -20.13
N VAL A 483 9.60 30.40 -21.00
CA VAL A 483 10.91 30.64 -21.64
C VAL A 483 11.97 30.89 -20.57
N ARG A 484 11.69 31.79 -19.62
CA ARG A 484 12.58 32.09 -18.50
C ARG A 484 12.92 30.84 -17.68
N MET A 485 11.94 30.01 -17.34
CA MET A 485 12.18 28.75 -16.62
C MET A 485 13.11 27.81 -17.38
N LEU A 486 12.96 27.68 -18.69
CA LEU A 486 13.83 26.83 -19.52
C LEU A 486 15.26 27.37 -19.62
N VAL A 487 15.43 28.69 -19.73
CA VAL A 487 16.75 29.34 -19.70
C VAL A 487 17.43 29.14 -18.33
N VAL A 488 16.69 29.32 -17.22
CA VAL A 488 17.23 29.06 -15.87
C VAL A 488 17.56 27.59 -15.66
N CYS A 489 16.71 26.69 -16.17
CA CYS A 489 16.95 25.24 -16.14
C CYS A 489 18.26 24.91 -16.85
N LYS A 490 18.48 25.47 -18.04
CA LYS A 490 19.73 25.33 -18.80
C LYS A 490 20.95 25.72 -17.95
N GLU A 491 20.96 26.92 -17.38
CA GLU A 491 22.07 27.39 -16.54
C GLU A 491 22.31 26.44 -15.35
N THR A 492 21.23 25.97 -14.73
CA THR A 492 21.32 25.03 -13.61
C THR A 492 21.89 23.67 -14.04
N VAL A 493 21.55 23.21 -15.24
CA VAL A 493 22.09 22.00 -15.87
C VAL A 493 23.58 22.19 -16.20
N HIS A 494 23.99 23.35 -16.70
CA HIS A 494 25.40 23.69 -16.95
C HIS A 494 26.25 23.69 -15.67
N VAL A 495 25.75 24.29 -14.59
CA VAL A 495 26.38 24.24 -13.26
C VAL A 495 26.57 22.79 -12.81
N PHE A 496 25.62 21.92 -13.11
CA PHE A 496 25.71 20.48 -12.80
C PHE A 496 26.72 19.73 -13.69
N GLN A 497 26.86 20.14 -14.97
CA GLN A 497 27.79 19.52 -15.94
C GLN A 497 29.27 19.75 -15.59
N LEU A 498 29.61 20.86 -14.95
CA LEU A 498 30.99 21.18 -14.53
C LEU A 498 31.60 20.15 -13.54
N GLY A 499 30.84 19.14 -13.11
CA GLY A 499 31.29 18.07 -12.22
C GLY A 499 31.48 16.68 -12.83
N ARG A 500 30.76 16.27 -13.90
CA ARG A 500 30.83 14.94 -14.55
C ARG A 500 30.19 14.93 -15.95
N GLU A 501 30.84 14.32 -16.94
CA GLU A 501 30.22 13.96 -18.24
C GLU A 501 29.39 12.68 -18.10
N ASP A 502 28.19 12.80 -17.55
CA ASP A 502 27.27 11.68 -17.37
C ASP A 502 26.25 11.60 -18.53
N VAL A 503 25.95 10.40 -19.02
CA VAL A 503 24.82 10.06 -19.94
C VAL A 503 23.48 10.68 -19.50
N ARG A 504 23.33 10.89 -18.19
CA ARG A 504 22.18 11.57 -17.57
C ARG A 504 21.99 13.00 -18.07
N MET A 505 23.07 13.75 -18.29
CA MET A 505 22.99 15.14 -18.71
C MET A 505 22.49 15.29 -20.14
N ALA A 506 22.93 14.41 -21.04
CA ALA A 506 22.39 14.35 -22.39
C ALA A 506 20.87 14.12 -22.40
N ARG A 507 20.35 13.26 -21.50
CA ARG A 507 18.91 13.02 -21.35
C ARG A 507 18.14 14.23 -20.82
N LEU A 508 18.74 15.01 -19.91
CA LEU A 508 18.11 16.27 -19.44
C LEU A 508 18.04 17.29 -20.56
N TRP A 509 19.13 17.45 -21.31
CA TRP A 509 19.18 18.32 -22.48
C TRP A 509 18.14 17.95 -23.53
N GLU A 510 18.03 16.67 -23.86
CA GLU A 510 17.00 16.16 -24.77
C GLU A 510 15.59 16.45 -24.24
N SER A 511 15.34 16.18 -22.95
CA SER A 511 14.05 16.46 -22.31
C SER A 511 13.70 17.95 -22.33
N MET A 512 14.68 18.81 -22.08
CA MET A 512 14.52 20.27 -22.13
C MET A 512 14.18 20.73 -23.55
N ALA A 513 14.88 20.20 -24.55
CA ALA A 513 14.63 20.52 -25.95
C ALA A 513 13.25 20.04 -26.43
N VAL A 514 12.76 18.91 -25.93
CA VAL A 514 11.38 18.45 -26.18
C VAL A 514 10.37 19.46 -25.62
N VAL A 515 10.57 19.96 -24.40
CA VAL A 515 9.67 20.95 -23.78
C VAL A 515 9.73 22.30 -24.51
N GLY A 516 10.92 22.76 -24.90
CA GLY A 516 11.09 24.00 -25.66
C GLY A 516 10.40 23.94 -27.03
N ARG A 517 10.65 22.88 -27.80
CA ARG A 517 9.95 22.65 -29.09
C ARG A 517 8.45 22.52 -28.91
N LEU A 518 7.99 21.89 -27.83
CA LEU A 518 6.57 21.79 -27.53
C LEU A 518 5.94 23.18 -27.29
N LEU A 519 6.63 24.08 -26.59
CA LEU A 519 6.18 25.46 -26.42
C LEU A 519 6.04 26.18 -27.77
N VAL A 520 7.04 26.05 -28.65
CA VAL A 520 7.01 26.66 -30.00
C VAL A 520 5.79 26.16 -30.79
N ARG A 521 5.55 24.84 -30.75
CA ARG A 521 4.37 24.23 -31.39
C ARG A 521 3.05 24.69 -30.76
N ALA A 522 3.01 24.90 -29.46
CA ALA A 522 1.81 25.36 -28.75
C ALA A 522 1.37 26.78 -29.15
N VAL A 523 2.29 27.61 -29.68
CA VAL A 523 2.02 29.00 -30.06
C VAL A 523 2.14 29.25 -31.57
N GLU A 524 2.37 28.20 -32.35
CA GLU A 524 2.51 28.25 -33.80
C GLU A 524 1.30 28.96 -34.45
N GLY A 525 1.57 29.91 -35.34
CA GLY A 525 0.55 30.71 -36.02
C GLY A 525 -0.05 31.87 -35.20
N ARG A 526 0.29 32.02 -33.90
CA ARG A 526 -0.12 33.18 -33.08
C ARG A 526 1.03 34.14 -32.80
N VAL A 527 2.23 33.60 -32.61
CA VAL A 527 3.43 34.35 -32.26
C VAL A 527 4.61 33.78 -33.04
N ASP A 528 5.46 34.66 -33.57
CA ASP A 528 6.72 34.25 -34.15
C ASP A 528 7.78 34.12 -33.06
N MET A 529 7.96 32.89 -32.56
CA MET A 529 8.95 32.59 -31.53
C MET A 529 10.39 32.84 -31.98
N ARG A 530 10.67 32.84 -33.29
CA ARG A 530 12.02 33.15 -33.80
C ARG A 530 12.35 34.63 -33.60
N GLU A 531 11.39 35.49 -33.84
CA GLU A 531 11.53 36.93 -33.58
C GLU A 531 11.61 37.24 -32.08
N GLU A 532 10.73 36.62 -31.28
CA GLU A 532 10.65 36.87 -29.84
C GLU A 532 11.89 36.39 -29.09
N LEU A 533 12.46 35.24 -29.48
CA LEU A 533 13.66 34.68 -28.86
C LEU A 533 14.97 35.21 -29.46
N ARG A 534 14.93 35.96 -30.56
CA ARG A 534 16.14 36.53 -31.20
C ARG A 534 17.13 37.16 -30.22
N PRO A 535 16.73 38.09 -29.32
CA PRO A 535 17.71 38.71 -28.41
C PRO A 535 18.36 37.70 -27.44
N LEU A 536 17.66 36.62 -27.10
CA LEU A 536 18.21 35.55 -26.26
C LEU A 536 19.15 34.63 -27.04
N VAL A 537 18.82 34.31 -28.29
CA VAL A 537 19.68 33.50 -29.17
C VAL A 537 20.96 34.25 -29.58
N GLU A 538 20.87 35.57 -29.76
CA GLU A 538 22.04 36.42 -30.00
C GLU A 538 22.97 36.47 -28.78
N ALA A 539 22.41 36.43 -27.57
CA ALA A 539 23.19 36.35 -26.34
C ALA A 539 23.77 34.94 -26.11
N ASP A 540 23.05 33.90 -26.54
CA ASP A 540 23.37 32.50 -26.28
C ASP A 540 22.78 31.56 -27.33
N ALA A 541 23.63 31.07 -28.23
CA ALA A 541 23.21 30.26 -29.38
C ALA A 541 22.58 28.91 -28.98
N GLU A 542 22.98 28.31 -27.86
CA GLU A 542 22.43 27.03 -27.40
C GLU A 542 20.96 27.17 -26.95
N VAL A 543 20.50 28.38 -26.62
CA VAL A 543 19.07 28.64 -26.36
C VAL A 543 18.26 28.31 -27.63
N GLY A 544 18.79 28.61 -28.81
CA GLY A 544 18.17 28.24 -30.09
C GLY A 544 17.96 26.73 -30.23
N GLU A 545 18.91 25.91 -29.77
CA GLU A 545 18.82 24.44 -29.82
C GLU A 545 17.68 23.89 -28.94
N VAL A 546 17.45 24.51 -27.77
CA VAL A 546 16.36 24.13 -26.85
C VAL A 546 14.99 24.35 -27.49
N PHE A 547 14.82 25.45 -28.22
CA PHE A 547 13.56 25.78 -28.87
C PHE A 547 13.45 25.23 -30.30
N GLY A 548 14.54 24.74 -30.89
CA GLY A 548 14.60 24.22 -32.26
C GLY A 548 14.45 25.32 -33.31
N ILE A 549 15.06 26.49 -33.07
CA ILE A 549 14.94 27.70 -33.91
C ILE A 549 16.31 28.15 -34.41
#